data_AF-A0A813EFQ5-F1
#
_entry.id   AF-A0A813EFQ5-F1
#
_cell.length_a   1.000
_cell.length_b   1.000
_cell.length_c   1.000
_cell.angle_alpha   90.00
_cell.angle_beta   90.00
_cell.angle_gamma   90.00
#
_symmetry.space_group_name_H-M   'P 1'
#
loop_
_entity.id
_entity.type
_entity.pdbx_description
1 polymer ?
#
loop_
_entity_poly.entity_id
_entity_poly.type
_entity_poly.pdbx_seq_one_letter_code
_entity_poly.pdbx_strand_id
1 'polypeptide(L)'
;MGYYNMPPAKMAADLNALEKLLRTLNGEGAIEALDLLEKITRNVVQNPSEDKYRRVRTTNEKLAVLFCQENCLAVMQEMGWQQDGDSLVLPMSVELDFPKHVVKILEAKSYYGKLKEEAKRGAKLAQDPSKAGVLHEMEIDRRERAAAQAVSSGPKLVAQAVVGMSEEQQLQAALRLSLQGAGASTAATTAPSPTPSQTSTPTPTSTDGASQKKPDSAFDFKRRGDAETKKKEGEMSLQDLRALQKEKFKKFEADPNAKDSEIYKRPAATGPGVKQEQSWYDWMTGASSSSSGGGGGGGGGGYGGGGRDNKPRMKTLRDLPPPVRQGGG
;
A
#
# COMPACT_ATOMS: atom_id res chain seq x y z
N MET A 1 -22.57 28.01 -13.99
CA MET A 1 -22.25 26.60 -14.33
C MET A 1 -21.22 26.08 -13.34
N GLY A 2 -21.63 25.30 -12.35
CA GLY A 2 -20.74 24.76 -11.31
C GLY A 2 -20.12 23.43 -11.74
N TYR A 3 -18.80 23.41 -11.94
CA TYR A 3 -18.04 22.25 -12.44
C TYR A 3 -17.45 21.35 -11.33
N TYR A 4 -18.01 21.37 -10.13
CA TYR A 4 -17.58 20.47 -9.05
C TYR A 4 -18.62 19.40 -8.78
N ASN A 5 -18.64 18.40 -9.66
CA ASN A 5 -19.29 17.11 -9.41
C ASN A 5 -18.40 16.29 -8.45
N MET A 6 -18.04 16.87 -7.30
CA MET A 6 -17.39 16.08 -6.25
C MET A 6 -18.45 15.10 -5.74
N PRO A 7 -18.17 13.79 -5.75
CA PRO A 7 -19.08 12.83 -5.15
C PRO A 7 -19.33 13.28 -3.71
N PRO A 8 -20.59 13.26 -3.23
CA PRO A 8 -20.91 13.69 -1.89
C PRO A 8 -19.94 13.02 -0.94
N ALA A 9 -19.19 13.84 -0.20
CA ALA A 9 -18.25 13.35 0.79
C ALA A 9 -19.05 12.42 1.68
N LYS A 10 -18.81 11.10 1.57
CA LYS A 10 -19.46 10.11 2.42
C LYS A 10 -19.08 10.55 3.83
N MET A 11 -20.04 11.15 4.54
CA MET A 11 -19.90 11.52 5.94
C MET A 11 -19.22 10.34 6.61
N ALA A 12 -18.15 10.60 7.35
CA ALA A 12 -17.40 9.55 8.02
C ALA A 12 -18.38 8.77 8.89
N ALA A 13 -18.85 7.63 8.39
CA ALA A 13 -19.74 6.76 9.13
C ALA A 13 -19.03 6.47 10.46
N ASP A 14 -19.78 6.55 11.56
CA ASP A 14 -19.22 6.34 12.89
C ASP A 14 -18.46 5.02 12.91
N LEU A 15 -17.13 5.13 12.98
CA LEU A 15 -16.24 3.98 12.91
C LEU A 15 -16.56 3.05 14.07
N ASN A 16 -16.74 1.77 13.76
CA ASN A 16 -17.01 0.75 14.77
C ASN A 16 -15.82 0.65 15.74
N ALA A 17 -16.04 0.16 16.96
CA ALA A 17 -14.98 -0.02 17.97
C ALA A 17 -13.82 -0.87 17.40
N LEU A 18 -14.14 -1.98 16.75
CA LEU A 18 -13.17 -2.83 16.05
C LEU A 18 -12.38 -2.06 14.97
N GLU A 19 -13.04 -1.23 14.16
CA GLU A 19 -12.37 -0.45 13.10
C GLU A 19 -11.45 0.62 13.68
N LYS A 20 -11.86 1.26 14.77
CA LYS A 20 -11.02 2.22 15.50
C LYS A 20 -9.75 1.54 15.98
N LEU A 21 -9.86 0.39 16.63
CA LEU A 21 -8.71 -0.40 17.09
C LEU A 21 -7.80 -0.83 15.93
N LEU A 22 -8.39 -1.33 14.83
CA LEU A 22 -7.63 -1.74 13.64
C LEU A 22 -6.85 -0.57 13.01
N ARG A 23 -7.37 0.67 13.07
CA ARG A 23 -6.69 1.87 12.55
C ARG A 23 -5.65 2.47 13.51
N THR A 24 -5.64 2.04 14.76
CA THR A 24 -4.63 2.44 15.76
C THR A 24 -3.40 1.53 15.76
N LEU A 25 -3.35 0.49 14.92
CA LEU A 25 -2.17 -0.35 14.77
C LEU A 25 -0.99 0.48 14.22
N ASN A 26 0.23 0.14 14.64
CA ASN A 26 1.43 0.81 14.18
C ASN A 26 1.63 0.56 12.67
N GLY A 27 1.88 1.61 11.89
CA GLY A 27 2.00 1.53 10.43
C GLY A 27 3.15 0.63 9.95
N GLU A 28 4.18 0.43 10.78
CA GLU A 28 5.29 -0.47 10.49
C GLU A 28 4.94 -1.92 10.87
N GLY A 29 4.73 -2.76 9.85
CA GLY A 29 4.32 -4.16 10.04
C GLY A 29 2.80 -4.39 10.17
N ALA A 30 1.99 -3.33 10.25
CA ALA A 30 0.52 -3.45 10.29
C ALA A 30 -0.05 -4.33 9.17
N ILE A 31 0.45 -4.22 7.94
CA ILE A 31 -0.08 -4.99 6.81
C ILE A 31 0.15 -6.50 7.02
N GLU A 32 1.34 -6.89 7.49
CA GLU A 32 1.68 -8.30 7.73
C GLU A 32 0.89 -8.87 8.92
N ALA A 33 0.72 -8.07 9.97
CA ALA A 33 -0.13 -8.42 11.11
C ALA A 33 -1.59 -8.61 10.65
N LEU A 34 -2.14 -7.68 9.87
CA LEU A 34 -3.49 -7.77 9.33
C LEU A 34 -3.67 -8.98 8.41
N ASP A 35 -2.65 -9.37 7.63
CA ASP A 35 -2.68 -10.59 6.80
C ASP A 35 -2.79 -11.87 7.65
N LEU A 36 -2.05 -11.93 8.75
CA LEU A 36 -2.13 -13.06 9.69
C LEU A 36 -3.48 -13.08 10.41
N LEU A 37 -3.98 -11.92 10.82
CA LEU A 37 -5.29 -11.79 11.47
C LEU A 37 -6.43 -12.19 10.53
N GLU A 38 -6.39 -11.75 9.27
CA GLU A 38 -7.31 -12.14 8.21
C GLU A 38 -7.31 -13.67 8.03
N LYS A 39 -6.13 -14.28 7.99
CA LYS A 39 -6.00 -15.74 7.83
C LYS A 39 -6.59 -16.51 9.00
N ILE A 40 -6.31 -16.09 10.24
CA ILE A 40 -6.85 -16.73 11.45
C ILE A 40 -8.37 -16.62 11.46
N THR A 41 -8.91 -15.41 11.28
CA THR A 41 -10.36 -15.17 11.30
C THR A 41 -11.08 -15.90 10.17
N ARG A 42 -10.53 -15.92 8.96
CA ARG A 42 -11.09 -16.67 7.82
C ARG A 42 -11.11 -18.18 8.07
N ASN A 43 -10.07 -18.76 8.68
CA ASN A 43 -10.05 -20.19 9.01
C ASN A 43 -11.14 -20.58 10.01
N VAL A 44 -11.39 -19.72 11.02
CA VAL A 44 -12.47 -19.92 12.00
C VAL A 44 -13.85 -19.80 11.34
N VAL A 45 -14.04 -18.80 10.47
CA VAL A 45 -15.31 -18.60 9.72
C VAL A 45 -15.60 -19.80 8.81
N GLN A 46 -14.56 -20.35 8.16
CA GLN A 46 -14.72 -21.50 7.25
C GLN A 46 -14.99 -22.81 8.01
N ASN A 47 -14.38 -22.99 9.18
CA ASN A 47 -14.44 -24.23 9.95
C ASN A 47 -14.78 -23.92 11.43
N PRO A 48 -16.02 -23.48 11.73
CA PRO A 48 -16.37 -23.01 13.07
C PRO A 48 -16.43 -24.12 14.12
N SER A 49 -16.55 -25.38 13.71
CA SER A 49 -16.62 -26.53 14.63
C SER A 49 -15.26 -27.10 15.03
N GLU A 50 -14.18 -26.66 14.38
CA GLU A 50 -12.84 -27.22 14.62
C GLU A 50 -12.06 -26.40 15.65
N ASP A 51 -11.91 -26.96 16.86
CA ASP A 51 -11.23 -26.30 18.00
C ASP A 51 -9.79 -25.86 17.70
N LYS A 52 -9.10 -26.56 16.79
CA LYS A 52 -7.72 -26.20 16.41
C LYS A 52 -7.62 -24.82 15.76
N TYR A 53 -8.68 -24.32 15.12
CA TYR A 53 -8.72 -22.97 14.54
C TYR A 53 -9.17 -21.92 15.56
N ARG A 54 -9.88 -22.35 16.61
CA ARG A 54 -10.31 -21.49 17.73
C ARG A 54 -9.24 -21.33 18.82
N ARG A 55 -8.09 -21.99 18.70
CA ARG A 55 -6.96 -21.85 19.64
C ARG A 55 -5.71 -21.36 18.93
N VAL A 56 -5.17 -20.24 19.40
CA VAL A 56 -3.98 -19.59 18.84
C VAL A 56 -2.91 -19.48 19.92
N ARG A 57 -1.74 -20.06 19.70
CA ARG A 57 -0.61 -19.95 20.65
C ARG A 57 0.12 -18.64 20.44
N THR A 58 0.29 -17.85 21.50
CA THR A 58 1.03 -16.58 21.44
C THR A 58 2.53 -16.80 21.26
N THR A 59 3.05 -17.96 21.65
CA THR A 59 4.45 -18.38 21.52
C THR A 59 4.87 -18.80 20.11
N ASN A 60 3.94 -18.83 19.14
CA ASN A 60 4.28 -19.22 17.78
C ASN A 60 5.09 -18.11 17.07
N GLU A 61 6.30 -18.43 16.62
CA GLU A 61 7.20 -17.50 15.92
C GLU A 61 6.54 -16.82 14.72
N LYS A 62 5.67 -17.53 13.99
CA LYS A 62 4.97 -16.98 12.82
C LYS A 62 3.93 -15.92 13.20
N LEU A 63 3.44 -15.98 14.44
CA LEU A 63 2.47 -15.04 14.98
C LEU A 63 3.14 -13.97 15.85
N ALA A 64 4.45 -14.05 16.08
CA ALA A 64 5.18 -13.02 16.81
C ALA A 64 4.97 -11.64 16.16
N VAL A 65 4.97 -11.55 14.83
CA VAL A 65 4.72 -10.28 14.09
C VAL A 65 3.34 -9.70 14.43
N LEU A 66 2.33 -10.55 14.62
CA LEU A 66 0.98 -10.14 15.00
C LEU A 66 0.96 -9.60 16.44
N PHE A 67 1.56 -10.34 17.38
CA PHE A 67 1.54 -9.99 18.81
C PHE A 67 2.54 -8.91 19.22
N CYS A 68 3.55 -8.62 18.39
CA CYS A 68 4.45 -7.47 18.57
C CYS A 68 3.76 -6.13 18.30
N GLN A 69 2.60 -6.12 17.63
CA GLN A 69 1.85 -4.89 17.37
C GLN A 69 1.05 -4.45 18.60
N GLU A 70 1.21 -3.18 18.97
CA GLU A 70 0.37 -2.55 19.98
C GLU A 70 -1.10 -2.68 19.62
N ASN A 71 -1.97 -2.89 20.62
CA ASN A 71 -3.41 -3.05 20.45
C ASN A 71 -3.88 -4.31 19.69
N CYS A 72 -2.99 -5.19 19.20
CA CYS A 72 -3.45 -6.41 18.53
C CYS A 72 -4.23 -7.34 19.47
N LEU A 73 -3.81 -7.44 20.73
CA LEU A 73 -4.56 -8.19 21.74
C LEU A 73 -5.94 -7.59 22.01
N ALA A 74 -6.04 -6.26 22.05
CA ALA A 74 -7.32 -5.57 22.21
C ALA A 74 -8.26 -5.83 21.01
N VAL A 75 -7.72 -5.83 19.79
CA VAL A 75 -8.48 -6.21 18.57
C VAL A 75 -9.00 -7.65 18.67
N MET A 76 -8.19 -8.60 19.14
CA MET A 76 -8.63 -9.99 19.32
C MET A 76 -9.67 -10.12 20.45
N GLN A 77 -9.49 -9.41 21.57
CA GLN A 77 -10.47 -9.40 22.66
C GLN A 77 -11.81 -8.82 22.23
N GLU A 78 -11.82 -7.75 21.42
CA GLU A 78 -13.03 -7.15 20.86
C GLU A 78 -13.79 -8.13 19.93
N MET A 79 -13.08 -9.03 19.25
CA MET A 79 -13.67 -10.11 18.46
C MET A 79 -14.15 -11.31 19.33
N GLY A 80 -13.97 -11.24 20.65
CA GLY A 80 -14.38 -12.27 21.61
C GLY A 80 -13.32 -13.33 21.94
N TRP A 81 -12.06 -13.14 21.55
CA TRP A 81 -10.98 -14.03 21.96
C TRP A 81 -10.65 -13.83 23.45
N GLN A 82 -10.45 -14.92 24.18
CA GLN A 82 -10.11 -14.92 25.59
C GLN A 82 -8.68 -15.42 25.79
N GLN A 83 -7.94 -14.79 26.70
CA GLN A 83 -6.58 -15.21 27.04
C GLN A 83 -6.62 -16.37 28.05
N ASP A 84 -6.05 -17.50 27.67
CA ASP A 84 -5.91 -18.74 28.45
C ASP A 84 -4.42 -19.08 28.57
N GLY A 85 -3.74 -18.41 29.51
CA GLY A 85 -2.28 -18.49 29.67
C GLY A 85 -1.52 -18.02 28.43
N ASP A 86 -0.76 -18.93 27.82
CA ASP A 86 0.04 -18.70 26.60
C ASP A 86 -0.75 -18.94 25.29
N SER A 87 -2.07 -19.12 25.39
CA SER A 87 -2.94 -19.32 24.25
C SER A 87 -4.13 -18.37 24.29
N LEU A 88 -4.56 -17.91 23.13
CA LEU A 88 -5.85 -17.24 22.92
C LEU A 88 -6.84 -18.28 22.45
N VAL A 89 -7.98 -18.36 23.14
CA VAL A 89 -9.06 -19.30 22.85
C VAL A 89 -10.32 -18.50 22.51
N LEU A 90 -10.95 -18.82 21.39
CA LEU A 90 -12.25 -18.28 21.02
C LEU A 90 -13.36 -19.22 21.53
N PRO A 91 -14.19 -18.80 22.50
CA PRO A 91 -15.28 -19.65 23.01
C PRO A 91 -16.23 -20.10 21.90
N MET A 92 -16.79 -21.31 22.01
CA MET A 92 -17.76 -21.81 21.03
C MET A 92 -19.05 -20.98 20.97
N SER A 93 -19.37 -20.23 22.04
CA SER A 93 -20.49 -19.30 22.09
C SER A 93 -20.30 -18.06 21.20
N VAL A 94 -19.06 -17.79 20.76
CA VAL A 94 -18.74 -16.65 19.91
C VAL A 94 -18.61 -17.13 18.47
N GLU A 95 -19.42 -16.56 17.59
CA GLU A 95 -19.39 -16.81 16.16
C GLU A 95 -18.77 -15.60 15.43
N LEU A 96 -17.70 -15.87 14.67
CA LEU A 96 -17.13 -14.88 13.77
C LEU A 96 -17.86 -14.92 12.44
N ASP A 97 -18.33 -13.75 12.01
CA ASP A 97 -19.01 -13.54 10.74
C ASP A 97 -18.11 -12.84 9.69
N PHE A 98 -18.27 -13.17 8.42
CA PHE A 98 -17.44 -12.67 7.32
C PHE A 98 -17.61 -11.17 7.07
N PRO A 99 -18.83 -10.62 6.90
CA PRO A 99 -19.02 -9.19 6.65
C PRO A 99 -18.67 -8.31 7.86
N LYS A 100 -18.82 -8.84 9.08
CA LYS A 100 -18.58 -8.07 10.31
C LYS A 100 -17.12 -8.02 10.73
N HIS A 101 -16.36 -9.10 10.53
CA HIS A 101 -14.98 -9.18 11.00
C HIS A 101 -13.99 -9.16 9.84
N VAL A 102 -14.13 -10.08 8.87
CA VAL A 102 -13.14 -10.24 7.79
C VAL A 102 -13.13 -9.02 6.87
N VAL A 103 -14.31 -8.50 6.47
CA VAL A 103 -14.39 -7.29 5.64
C VAL A 103 -13.78 -6.08 6.36
N LYS A 104 -13.94 -5.97 7.68
CA LYS A 104 -13.35 -4.86 8.46
C LYS A 104 -11.84 -4.92 8.53
N ILE A 105 -11.27 -6.12 8.63
CA ILE A 105 -9.82 -6.34 8.52
C ILE A 105 -9.33 -5.95 7.12
N LEU A 106 -10.05 -6.33 6.06
CA LEU A 106 -9.70 -5.96 4.67
C LEU A 106 -9.79 -4.45 4.43
N GLU A 107 -10.79 -3.76 4.99
CA GLU A 107 -10.92 -2.31 4.94
C GLU A 107 -9.72 -1.63 5.62
N ALA A 108 -9.32 -2.10 6.80
CA ALA A 108 -8.13 -1.62 7.50
C ALA A 108 -6.84 -1.86 6.69
N LYS A 109 -6.69 -3.04 6.09
CA LYS A 109 -5.56 -3.37 5.21
C LYS A 109 -5.49 -2.43 4.00
N SER A 110 -6.63 -2.12 3.39
CA SER A 110 -6.70 -1.15 2.29
C SER A 110 -6.31 0.27 2.73
N TYR A 111 -6.63 0.65 3.97
CA TYR A 111 -6.27 1.93 4.57
C TYR A 111 -4.75 2.06 4.75
N TYR A 112 -4.09 1.06 5.35
CA TYR A 112 -2.63 1.05 5.46
C TYR A 112 -1.92 0.95 4.12
N GLY A 113 -2.50 0.21 3.16
CA GLY A 113 -2.02 0.20 1.78
C GLY A 113 -1.99 1.59 1.16
N LYS A 114 -3.06 2.37 1.34
CA LYS A 114 -3.13 3.77 0.89
C LYS A 114 -2.13 4.66 1.61
N LEU A 115 -2.04 4.58 2.95
CA LEU A 115 -1.06 5.35 3.72
C LEU A 115 0.38 5.05 3.28
N LYS A 116 0.72 3.79 3.03
CA LYS A 116 2.06 3.39 2.58
C LYS A 116 2.37 3.92 1.18
N GLU A 117 1.41 3.90 0.26
CA GLU A 117 1.57 4.47 -1.08
C GLU A 117 1.63 6.00 -1.06
N GLU A 118 0.85 6.65 -0.22
CA GLU A 118 0.92 8.10 0.00
C GLU A 118 2.26 8.52 0.61
N ALA A 119 2.77 7.77 1.59
CA ALA A 119 4.10 7.99 2.16
C ALA A 119 5.20 7.81 1.10
N LYS A 120 5.13 6.75 0.28
CA LYS A 120 6.08 6.55 -0.83
C LYS A 120 5.96 7.67 -1.87
N ARG A 121 4.75 8.11 -2.21
CA ARG A 121 4.51 9.19 -3.16
C ARG A 121 5.04 10.52 -2.63
N GLY A 122 4.81 10.81 -1.35
CA GLY A 122 5.36 11.97 -0.65
C GLY A 122 6.88 11.94 -0.61
N ALA A 123 7.48 10.78 -0.31
CA ALA A 123 8.93 10.61 -0.32
C ALA A 123 9.54 10.81 -1.72
N LYS A 124 8.91 10.26 -2.77
CA LYS A 124 9.32 10.51 -4.16
C LYS A 124 9.23 11.99 -4.53
N LEU A 125 8.14 12.65 -4.14
CA LEU A 125 7.94 14.08 -4.41
C LEU A 125 8.96 14.94 -3.67
N ALA A 126 9.33 14.57 -2.45
CA ALA A 126 10.35 15.24 -1.66
C ALA A 126 11.78 15.01 -2.19
N GLN A 127 12.03 13.88 -2.87
CA GLN A 127 13.31 13.57 -3.49
C GLN A 127 13.57 14.31 -4.82
N ASP A 128 12.54 14.92 -5.43
CA ASP A 128 12.69 15.71 -6.66
C ASP A 128 13.04 17.18 -6.32
N PRO A 129 14.33 17.59 -6.29
CA PRO A 129 14.70 18.97 -5.92
C PRO A 129 14.09 20.01 -6.87
N SER A 130 13.92 19.65 -8.14
CA SER A 130 13.32 20.53 -9.17
C SER A 130 11.85 20.86 -8.89
N LYS A 131 11.09 19.94 -8.26
CA LYS A 131 9.69 20.20 -7.89
C LYS A 131 9.56 20.93 -6.56
N ALA A 132 10.48 20.70 -5.62
CA ALA A 132 10.49 21.42 -4.35
C ALA A 132 10.65 22.94 -4.59
N GLY A 133 11.50 23.34 -5.54
CA GLY A 133 11.62 24.74 -5.96
C GLY A 133 10.32 25.33 -6.49
N VAL A 134 9.66 24.65 -7.43
CA VAL A 134 8.40 25.11 -8.03
C VAL A 134 7.26 25.19 -7.01
N LEU A 135 7.17 24.25 -6.07
CA LEU A 135 6.16 24.29 -5.00
C LEU A 135 6.40 25.45 -4.03
N HIS A 136 7.66 25.73 -3.71
CA HIS A 136 8.02 26.86 -2.87
C HIS A 136 7.70 28.20 -3.55
N GLU A 137 8.01 28.33 -4.84
CA GLU A 137 7.68 29.50 -5.66
C GLU A 137 6.16 29.71 -5.75
N MET A 138 5.37 28.65 -5.96
CA MET A 138 3.91 28.75 -5.95
C MET A 138 3.33 29.15 -4.58
N GLU A 139 3.95 28.76 -3.48
CA GLU A 139 3.51 29.16 -2.13
C GLU A 139 3.84 30.63 -1.85
N ILE A 140 5.00 31.12 -2.32
CA ILE A 140 5.35 32.55 -2.28
C ILE A 140 4.33 33.36 -3.09
N ASP A 141 4.05 32.97 -4.33
CA ASP A 141 3.04 33.60 -5.19
C ASP A 141 1.65 33.62 -4.55
N ARG A 142 1.26 32.51 -3.91
CA ARG A 142 -0.02 32.40 -3.21
C ARG A 142 -0.09 33.36 -2.03
N ARG A 143 1.01 33.47 -1.27
CA ARG A 143 1.11 34.37 -0.12
C ARG A 143 1.13 35.84 -0.55
N GLU A 144 1.84 36.18 -1.62
CA GLU A 144 1.85 37.52 -2.20
C GLU A 144 0.48 37.94 -2.72
N ARG A 145 -0.24 37.05 -3.43
CA ARG A 145 -1.63 37.32 -3.85
C ARG A 145 -2.58 37.45 -2.68
N ALA A 146 -2.46 36.61 -1.65
CA ALA A 146 -3.31 36.71 -0.47
C ALA A 146 -3.08 38.04 0.27
N ALA A 147 -1.83 38.49 0.39
CA ALA A 147 -1.49 39.80 0.95
C ALA A 147 -2.02 40.95 0.10
N ALA A 148 -1.84 40.90 -1.22
CA ALA A 148 -2.39 41.89 -2.14
C ALA A 148 -3.94 41.92 -2.11
N GLN A 149 -4.58 40.76 -1.98
CA GLN A 149 -6.03 40.66 -1.83
C GLN A 149 -6.49 41.26 -0.50
N ALA A 150 -5.78 41.04 0.61
CA ALA A 150 -6.08 41.67 1.89
C ALA A 150 -5.91 43.20 1.86
N VAL A 151 -4.89 43.72 1.15
CA VAL A 151 -4.68 45.18 1.00
C VAL A 151 -5.75 45.80 0.09
N SER A 152 -6.10 45.13 -1.02
CA SER A 152 -7.13 45.62 -1.95
C SER A 152 -8.57 45.50 -1.42
N SER A 153 -8.82 44.59 -0.48
CA SER A 153 -10.08 44.50 0.28
C SER A 153 -10.09 45.40 1.53
N GLY A 154 -9.22 46.41 1.55
CA GLY A 154 -9.21 47.49 2.54
C GLY A 154 -10.61 48.08 2.81
N PRO A 155 -10.75 48.86 3.90
CA PRO A 155 -11.91 48.94 4.81
C PRO A 155 -13.18 49.60 4.26
N LYS A 156 -13.58 49.28 3.04
CA LYS A 156 -14.81 49.78 2.41
C LYS A 156 -16.07 49.20 3.03
N LEU A 157 -15.94 48.15 3.87
CA LEU A 157 -17.06 47.56 4.61
C LEU A 157 -17.35 48.20 5.98
N VAL A 158 -16.46 49.05 6.51
CA VAL A 158 -16.76 49.75 7.79
C VAL A 158 -17.63 50.99 7.56
N ALA A 159 -17.60 51.60 6.38
CA ALA A 159 -18.43 52.76 6.07
C ALA A 159 -19.91 52.43 5.76
N GLN A 160 -20.24 51.17 5.41
CA GLN A 160 -21.61 50.78 5.06
C GLN A 160 -22.40 50.10 6.19
N ALA A 161 -21.74 49.71 7.30
CA ALA A 161 -22.41 49.12 8.46
C ALA A 161 -22.84 50.16 9.53
N VAL A 162 -22.44 51.44 9.40
CA VAL A 162 -22.73 52.48 10.39
C VAL A 162 -24.04 53.24 10.11
N VAL A 163 -24.70 53.02 8.96
CA VAL A 163 -25.93 53.76 8.59
C VAL A 163 -27.21 53.20 9.24
N GLY A 164 -27.12 52.19 10.13
CA GLY A 164 -28.31 51.62 10.78
C GLY A 164 -28.16 51.20 12.25
N MET A 165 -27.00 51.38 12.88
CA MET A 165 -26.82 51.06 14.31
C MET A 165 -27.12 52.28 15.17
N SER A 166 -28.09 52.15 16.09
CA SER A 166 -28.39 53.15 17.13
C SER A 166 -27.14 53.53 17.92
N GLU A 167 -27.04 54.79 18.32
CA GLU A 167 -25.90 55.39 19.06
C GLU A 167 -25.46 54.55 20.28
N GLU A 168 -26.40 53.90 20.96
CA GLU A 168 -26.13 53.05 22.13
C GLU A 168 -25.39 51.75 21.78
N GLN A 169 -25.70 51.13 20.63
CA GLN A 169 -24.96 49.96 20.14
C GLN A 169 -23.56 50.32 19.66
N GLN A 170 -23.35 51.55 19.16
CA GLN A 170 -22.03 52.03 18.76
C GLN A 170 -21.11 52.22 19.99
N LEU A 171 -21.65 52.75 21.10
CA LEU A 171 -20.91 52.87 22.35
C LEU A 171 -20.53 51.51 22.96
N GLN A 172 -21.43 50.51 22.92
CA GLN A 172 -21.10 49.16 23.40
C GLN A 172 -20.05 48.46 22.52
N ALA A 173 -20.10 48.64 21.19
CA ALA A 173 -19.10 48.08 20.29
C ALA A 173 -17.72 48.73 20.50
N ALA A 174 -17.66 50.05 20.69
CA ALA A 174 -16.44 50.77 20.98
C ALA A 174 -15.80 50.32 22.31
N LEU A 175 -16.60 50.11 23.35
CA LEU A 175 -16.12 49.61 24.64
C LEU A 175 -15.53 48.19 24.52
N ARG A 176 -16.17 47.32 23.71
CA ARG A 176 -15.71 45.93 23.51
C ARG A 176 -14.40 45.86 22.72
N LEU A 177 -14.22 46.73 21.74
CA LEU A 177 -12.99 46.84 20.97
C LEU A 177 -11.83 47.39 21.82
N SER A 178 -12.12 48.32 22.73
CA SER A 178 -11.14 48.86 23.68
C SER A 178 -10.59 47.80 24.65
N LEU A 179 -11.40 46.82 25.09
CA LEU A 179 -10.91 45.76 25.97
C LEU A 179 -10.06 44.69 25.26
N GLN A 180 -10.23 44.49 23.96
CA GLN A 180 -9.53 43.43 23.22
C GLN A 180 -8.11 43.82 22.76
N GLY A 181 -7.78 45.12 22.71
CA GLY A 181 -6.45 45.61 22.29
C GLY A 181 -5.34 45.52 23.33
N ALA A 182 -5.64 45.20 24.60
CA ALA A 182 -4.66 45.24 25.69
C ALA A 182 -3.97 43.90 26.00
N GLY A 183 -4.31 42.81 25.30
CA GLY A 183 -3.90 41.45 25.70
C GLY A 183 -2.79 40.77 24.89
N ALA A 184 -2.26 41.40 23.83
CA ALA A 184 -1.32 40.74 22.91
C ALA A 184 0.05 41.42 22.89
N SER A 185 0.77 41.34 24.01
CA SER A 185 2.21 41.57 24.02
C SER A 185 2.86 40.77 25.14
N THR A 186 4.04 40.20 24.84
CA THR A 186 4.99 39.45 25.70
C THR A 186 4.81 37.92 25.84
N ALA A 187 5.40 37.18 24.90
CA ALA A 187 6.14 35.93 25.16
C ALA A 187 7.17 35.76 24.02
N ALA A 188 8.29 36.47 24.07
CA ALA A 188 9.53 36.07 24.74
C ALA A 188 10.21 34.85 24.09
N THR A 189 10.99 35.18 23.07
CA THR A 189 12.15 34.49 22.52
C THR A 189 13.08 33.92 23.60
N THR A 190 13.32 32.61 23.58
CA THR A 190 14.54 32.01 24.16
C THR A 190 15.20 31.12 23.13
N ALA A 191 16.37 31.58 22.67
CA ALA A 191 17.31 30.86 21.82
C ALA A 191 18.11 29.83 22.63
N PRO A 192 18.46 28.66 22.05
CA PRO A 192 19.56 27.85 22.55
C PRO A 192 20.84 28.06 21.71
N SER A 193 21.91 28.44 22.42
CA SER A 193 23.28 28.56 21.93
C SER A 193 23.90 27.19 21.56
N PRO A 194 24.81 27.12 20.56
CA PRO A 194 25.60 25.93 20.24
C PRO A 194 26.97 25.97 20.93
N THR A 195 27.47 24.82 21.41
CA THR A 195 28.89 24.60 21.76
C THR A 195 29.18 23.08 21.82
N PRO A 196 30.46 22.63 21.74
CA PRO A 196 30.87 21.66 20.73
C PRO A 196 31.48 20.37 21.32
N SER A 197 31.71 19.40 20.44
CA SER A 197 32.78 18.38 20.48
C SER A 197 33.05 17.62 21.78
N GLN A 198 32.82 16.30 21.77
CA GLN A 198 33.75 15.37 22.40
C GLN A 198 33.76 14.01 21.69
N THR A 199 34.95 13.71 21.17
CA THR A 199 35.42 12.48 20.55
C THR A 199 35.72 11.46 21.65
N SER A 200 35.19 10.23 21.54
CA SER A 200 35.79 9.07 22.18
C SER A 200 35.51 7.80 21.39
N THR A 201 36.58 7.31 20.75
CA THR A 201 36.82 5.95 20.29
C THR A 201 36.58 4.91 21.39
N PRO A 202 36.08 3.72 21.01
CA PRO A 202 36.67 2.50 21.55
C PRO A 202 37.15 1.51 20.46
N THR A 203 38.32 0.96 20.76
CA THR A 203 39.04 -0.16 20.16
C THR A 203 38.23 -1.47 20.06
N PRO A 204 38.32 -2.23 18.96
CA PRO A 204 37.89 -3.62 18.91
C PRO A 204 39.03 -4.58 19.29
N THR A 205 38.74 -5.45 20.25
CA THR A 205 39.58 -6.61 20.62
C THR A 205 39.24 -7.79 19.71
N SER A 206 40.29 -8.37 19.14
CA SER A 206 40.33 -9.55 18.28
C SER A 206 39.96 -10.82 19.03
N THR A 207 39.21 -11.74 18.41
CA THR A 207 39.34 -13.19 18.70
C THR A 207 38.98 -14.01 17.46
N ASP A 208 39.79 -15.05 17.25
CA ASP A 208 40.01 -15.89 16.08
C ASP A 208 38.82 -16.71 15.54
N GLY A 209 38.91 -16.98 14.23
CA GLY A 209 38.78 -18.37 13.75
C GLY A 209 37.54 -18.73 12.93
N ALA A 210 37.53 -18.39 11.62
CA ALA A 210 36.93 -19.25 10.59
C ALA A 210 37.29 -18.76 9.18
N SER A 211 37.90 -19.64 8.40
CA SER A 211 38.25 -19.48 6.99
C SER A 211 37.00 -19.26 6.12
N GLN A 212 36.74 -18.01 5.74
CA GLN A 212 35.75 -17.65 4.73
C GLN A 212 36.39 -17.01 3.50
N LYS A 213 35.93 -17.46 2.33
CA LYS A 213 36.37 -17.06 0.99
C LYS A 213 36.31 -15.55 0.84
N LYS A 214 37.38 -14.98 0.25
CA LYS A 214 37.53 -13.57 -0.08
C LYS A 214 36.28 -13.05 -0.81
N PRO A 215 35.56 -12.04 -0.29
CA PRO A 215 34.62 -11.28 -1.08
C PRO A 215 35.39 -10.36 -2.02
N ASP A 216 35.06 -10.42 -3.31
CA ASP A 216 35.55 -9.44 -4.29
C ASP A 216 35.20 -8.02 -3.83
N SER A 217 36.14 -7.10 -4.07
CA SER A 217 36.24 -5.78 -3.47
C SER A 217 34.95 -4.94 -3.52
N ALA A 218 34.56 -4.39 -2.37
CA ALA A 218 33.47 -3.43 -2.18
C ALA A 218 33.77 -2.00 -2.71
N PHE A 219 34.78 -1.84 -3.57
CA PHE A 219 35.23 -0.57 -4.11
C PHE A 219 35.38 -0.60 -5.64
N ASP A 220 34.42 -1.24 -6.31
CA ASP A 220 34.33 -1.20 -7.76
C ASP A 220 33.57 0.07 -8.22
N PHE A 221 34.31 1.18 -8.31
CA PHE A 221 33.80 2.50 -8.70
C PHE A 221 33.30 2.61 -10.15
N LYS A 222 33.37 1.53 -10.93
CA LYS A 222 32.91 1.52 -12.34
C LYS A 222 31.38 1.48 -12.49
N ARG A 223 30.60 1.23 -11.43
CA ARG A 223 29.12 1.11 -11.52
C ARG A 223 28.31 2.40 -11.37
N ARG A 224 28.92 3.56 -11.08
CA ARG A 224 28.17 4.83 -10.97
C ARG A 224 27.81 5.48 -12.31
N GLY A 225 28.54 5.20 -13.39
CA GLY A 225 28.24 5.75 -14.72
C GLY A 225 26.92 5.22 -15.31
N ASP A 226 26.65 3.93 -15.13
CA ASP A 226 25.46 3.29 -15.72
C ASP A 226 24.13 3.68 -15.04
N ALA A 227 24.18 4.15 -13.80
CA ALA A 227 22.99 4.60 -13.08
C ALA A 227 22.52 5.99 -13.53
N GLU A 228 23.44 6.86 -13.95
CA GLU A 228 23.13 8.19 -14.46
C GLU A 228 22.64 8.15 -15.92
N THR A 229 23.21 7.28 -16.75
CA THR A 229 22.70 7.02 -18.12
C THR A 229 21.32 6.37 -18.08
N LYS A 230 21.09 5.37 -17.22
CA LYS A 230 19.74 4.80 -17.03
C LYS A 230 18.72 5.78 -16.43
N LYS A 231 19.14 6.74 -15.62
CA LYS A 231 18.26 7.84 -15.15
C LYS A 231 17.90 8.79 -16.29
N LYS A 232 18.86 9.19 -17.12
CA LYS A 232 18.60 10.03 -18.31
C LYS A 232 17.73 9.33 -19.35
N GLU A 233 17.85 8.01 -19.49
CA GLU A 233 16.97 7.21 -20.35
C GLU A 233 15.55 7.04 -19.77
N GLY A 234 15.41 7.01 -18.44
CA GLY A 234 14.11 6.95 -17.74
C GLY A 234 13.37 8.29 -17.65
N GLU A 235 14.08 9.41 -17.83
CA GLU A 235 13.54 10.78 -17.84
C GLU A 235 13.23 11.30 -19.25
N MET A 236 13.17 10.44 -20.28
CA MET A 236 12.49 10.84 -21.51
C MET A 236 11.08 11.28 -21.15
N SER A 237 10.86 12.59 -21.29
CA SER A 237 9.64 13.28 -20.90
C SER A 237 8.44 12.52 -21.47
N LEU A 238 7.31 12.47 -20.74
CA LEU A 238 6.05 11.97 -21.30
C LEU A 238 5.72 12.65 -22.65
N GLN A 239 6.25 13.85 -22.89
CA GLN A 239 6.17 14.53 -24.18
C GLN A 239 7.04 13.88 -25.26
N ASP A 240 8.26 13.42 -24.94
CA ASP A 240 9.13 12.69 -25.87
C ASP A 240 8.59 11.31 -26.21
N LEU A 241 8.00 10.59 -25.25
CA LEU A 241 7.29 9.34 -25.53
C LEU A 241 6.09 9.56 -26.47
N ARG A 242 5.35 10.65 -26.29
CA ARG A 242 4.27 11.05 -27.22
C ARG A 242 4.81 11.46 -28.59
N ALA A 243 5.95 12.15 -28.65
CA ALA A 243 6.59 12.53 -29.91
C ALA A 243 7.06 11.29 -30.67
N LEU A 244 7.75 10.36 -30.01
CA LEU A 244 8.18 9.08 -30.58
C LEU A 244 7.00 8.23 -31.07
N GLN A 245 5.89 8.20 -30.33
CA GLN A 245 4.68 7.50 -30.79
C GLN A 245 4.08 8.16 -32.04
N LYS A 246 4.04 9.51 -32.10
CA LYS A 246 3.58 10.25 -33.29
C LYS A 246 4.48 10.03 -34.49
N GLU A 247 5.80 10.00 -34.31
CA GLU A 247 6.74 9.71 -35.39
C GLU A 247 6.61 8.28 -35.90
N LYS A 248 6.46 7.29 -35.00
CA LYS A 248 6.19 5.90 -35.39
C LYS A 248 4.89 5.78 -36.19
N PHE A 249 3.85 6.51 -35.79
CA PHE A 249 2.58 6.53 -36.53
C PHE A 249 2.74 7.18 -37.91
N LYS A 250 3.44 8.31 -38.01
CA LYS A 250 3.73 8.95 -39.31
C LYS A 250 4.55 8.06 -40.24
N LYS A 251 5.56 7.36 -39.72
CA LYS A 251 6.34 6.38 -40.49
C LYS A 251 5.46 5.22 -40.97
N PHE A 252 4.55 4.75 -40.11
CA PHE A 252 3.57 3.71 -40.47
C PHE A 252 2.60 4.16 -41.57
N GLU A 253 2.15 5.43 -41.56
CA GLU A 253 1.30 5.98 -42.63
C GLU A 253 2.05 6.18 -43.95
N ALA A 254 3.35 6.49 -43.89
CA ALA A 254 4.17 6.70 -45.08
C ALA A 254 4.50 5.40 -45.83
N ASP A 255 4.52 4.26 -45.14
CA ASP A 255 4.81 2.95 -45.73
C ASP A 255 3.52 2.26 -46.22
N PRO A 256 3.27 2.18 -47.55
CA PRO A 256 2.04 1.59 -48.08
C PRO A 256 1.88 0.09 -47.78
N ASN A 257 2.99 -0.62 -47.50
CA ASN A 257 2.98 -2.04 -47.13
C ASN A 257 2.82 -2.29 -45.61
N ALA A 258 2.82 -1.26 -44.77
CA ALA A 258 2.80 -1.46 -43.31
C ALA A 258 1.51 -2.10 -42.79
N LYS A 259 0.39 -1.86 -43.48
CA LYS A 259 -0.92 -2.47 -43.19
C LYS A 259 -0.97 -3.97 -43.44
N ASP A 260 -0.11 -4.49 -44.31
CA ASP A 260 -0.06 -5.92 -44.63
C ASP A 260 0.89 -6.73 -43.75
N SER A 261 1.69 -6.05 -42.91
CA SER A 261 2.61 -6.71 -41.99
C SER A 261 1.87 -7.63 -41.02
N GLU A 262 2.41 -8.84 -40.82
CA GLU A 262 1.82 -9.85 -39.92
C GLU A 262 1.62 -9.36 -38.49
N ILE A 263 2.37 -8.32 -38.08
CA ILE A 263 2.26 -7.69 -36.76
C ILE A 263 0.88 -7.07 -36.57
N TYR A 264 0.30 -6.46 -37.60
CA TYR A 264 -1.01 -5.80 -37.52
C TYR A 264 -2.18 -6.79 -37.63
N LYS A 265 -1.94 -7.97 -38.22
CA LYS A 265 -2.92 -9.05 -38.36
C LYS A 265 -3.06 -9.89 -37.09
N ARG A 266 -2.21 -9.69 -36.08
CA ARG A 266 -2.29 -10.41 -34.80
C ARG A 266 -3.38 -9.79 -33.91
N PRO A 267 -4.31 -10.59 -33.37
CA PRO A 267 -5.28 -10.09 -32.40
C PRO A 267 -4.54 -9.56 -31.17
N ALA A 268 -5.05 -8.48 -30.57
CA ALA A 268 -4.38 -7.68 -29.53
C ALA A 268 -4.01 -8.42 -28.21
N ALA A 269 -4.12 -9.74 -28.14
CA ALA A 269 -4.04 -10.52 -26.91
C ALA A 269 -2.86 -11.51 -26.82
N THR A 270 -2.01 -11.65 -27.84
CA THR A 270 -0.91 -12.64 -27.80
C THR A 270 0.43 -12.03 -28.19
N GLY A 271 1.02 -11.28 -27.26
CA GLY A 271 2.42 -10.91 -27.34
C GLY A 271 3.31 -12.15 -27.25
N PRO A 272 4.23 -12.40 -28.21
CA PRO A 272 5.15 -13.53 -28.13
C PRO A 272 6.19 -13.25 -27.05
N GLY A 273 6.23 -14.10 -26.02
CA GLY A 273 7.30 -14.09 -25.02
C GLY A 273 6.98 -13.49 -23.66
N VAL A 274 5.71 -13.12 -23.40
CA VAL A 274 5.29 -12.92 -22.00
C VAL A 274 5.22 -14.32 -21.39
N LYS A 275 6.29 -14.72 -20.66
CA LYS A 275 6.21 -15.82 -19.70
C LYS A 275 4.94 -15.55 -18.91
N GLN A 276 4.02 -16.49 -18.91
CA GLN A 276 2.85 -16.48 -18.07
C GLN A 276 3.37 -16.50 -16.63
N GLU A 277 3.72 -15.32 -16.11
CA GLU A 277 4.10 -15.12 -14.73
C GLU A 277 2.94 -15.70 -13.95
N GLN A 278 3.24 -16.73 -13.15
CA GLN A 278 2.28 -17.37 -12.26
C GLN A 278 1.59 -16.25 -11.52
N SER A 279 0.36 -15.98 -11.96
CA SER A 279 -0.44 -14.89 -11.44
C SER A 279 -0.55 -15.15 -9.96
N TRP A 280 -0.24 -14.16 -9.13
CA TRP A 280 -0.36 -14.27 -7.68
C TRP A 280 -1.78 -14.74 -7.26
N TYR A 281 -2.78 -14.53 -8.14
CA TYR A 281 -4.12 -15.08 -8.01
C TYR A 281 -4.17 -16.62 -7.96
N ASP A 282 -3.32 -17.35 -8.70
CA ASP A 282 -3.33 -18.82 -8.77
C ASP A 282 -2.84 -19.47 -7.45
N TRP A 283 -2.00 -18.75 -6.69
CA TRP A 283 -1.62 -19.15 -5.33
C TRP A 283 -2.70 -18.79 -4.29
N MET A 284 -3.49 -17.75 -4.56
CA MET A 284 -4.42 -17.16 -3.59
C MET A 284 -5.85 -17.72 -3.66
N THR A 285 -6.33 -18.18 -4.83
CA THR A 285 -7.70 -18.69 -4.99
C THR A 285 -7.86 -20.19 -4.71
N GLY A 286 -6.83 -20.87 -4.20
CA GLY A 286 -6.99 -22.22 -3.69
C GLY A 286 -7.70 -23.13 -4.69
N ALA A 287 -7.20 -23.20 -5.94
CA ALA A 287 -7.50 -24.30 -6.82
C ALA A 287 -6.82 -25.56 -6.27
N SER A 288 -7.23 -25.99 -5.07
CA SER A 288 -7.18 -27.37 -4.64
C SER A 288 -8.11 -28.14 -5.55
N SER A 289 -7.63 -28.45 -6.75
CA SER A 289 -8.12 -29.59 -7.50
C SER A 289 -7.87 -30.81 -6.63
N SER A 290 -8.91 -31.18 -5.89
CA SER A 290 -9.09 -32.49 -5.31
C SER A 290 -8.95 -33.54 -6.41
N SER A 291 -7.73 -34.04 -6.64
CA SER A 291 -7.55 -35.36 -7.26
C SER A 291 -7.32 -36.36 -6.14
N SER A 292 -8.44 -36.93 -5.70
CA SER A 292 -8.52 -38.21 -5.01
C SER A 292 -7.72 -39.29 -5.75
N GLY A 293 -6.90 -40.04 -5.01
CA GLY A 293 -6.17 -41.23 -5.48
C GLY A 293 -4.83 -41.30 -4.73
N GLY A 294 -4.68 -42.02 -3.62
CA GLY A 294 -5.17 -43.37 -3.35
C GLY A 294 -4.15 -44.38 -3.87
N GLY A 295 -3.28 -44.87 -2.99
CA GLY A 295 -2.68 -46.20 -3.11
C GLY A 295 -1.17 -46.28 -3.39
N GLY A 296 -0.48 -47.02 -2.50
CA GLY A 296 0.74 -47.81 -2.79
C GLY A 296 2.04 -47.01 -2.86
N GLY A 297 3.13 -47.36 -2.16
CA GLY A 297 3.63 -48.68 -1.83
C GLY A 297 4.82 -49.02 -2.74
N GLY A 298 6.00 -49.22 -2.16
CA GLY A 298 7.24 -49.66 -2.84
C GLY A 298 8.06 -48.50 -3.39
N GLY A 299 9.34 -48.31 -3.07
CA GLY A 299 10.38 -49.33 -2.93
C GLY A 299 10.99 -49.57 -4.31
N GLY A 300 12.21 -49.08 -4.55
CA GLY A 300 12.98 -49.42 -5.74
C GLY A 300 13.87 -48.28 -6.24
N GLY A 301 15.16 -48.41 -5.97
CA GLY A 301 16.18 -47.59 -6.62
C GLY A 301 16.25 -47.86 -8.12
N GLY A 302 16.80 -46.91 -8.86
CA GLY A 302 17.01 -47.05 -10.30
C GLY A 302 17.60 -45.80 -10.92
N TYR A 303 18.90 -45.86 -11.16
CA TYR A 303 19.65 -44.98 -12.05
C TYR A 303 18.96 -44.87 -13.42
N GLY A 304 19.04 -43.71 -14.08
CA GLY A 304 18.80 -43.63 -15.52
C GLY A 304 18.27 -42.28 -15.98
N GLY A 305 19.13 -41.52 -16.65
CA GLY A 305 18.81 -40.21 -17.21
C GLY A 305 17.72 -40.23 -18.29
N GLY A 306 17.19 -39.04 -18.54
CA GLY A 306 16.23 -38.77 -19.59
C GLY A 306 15.33 -37.61 -19.18
N GLY A 307 15.80 -36.39 -19.41
CA GLY A 307 14.97 -35.18 -19.32
C GLY A 307 13.80 -35.32 -20.28
N ARG A 308 12.64 -35.70 -19.75
CA ARG A 308 11.37 -35.70 -20.49
C ARG A 308 10.66 -34.40 -20.15
N ASP A 309 10.42 -33.62 -21.21
CA ASP A 309 9.60 -32.43 -21.21
C ASP A 309 8.25 -32.68 -20.54
N ASN A 310 8.11 -32.16 -19.33
CA ASN A 310 6.90 -32.26 -18.53
C ASN A 310 5.88 -31.22 -19.00
N LYS A 311 5.47 -31.30 -20.27
CA LYS A 311 4.37 -30.49 -20.82
C LYS A 311 3.06 -31.25 -20.59
N PRO A 312 2.04 -30.63 -19.97
CA PRO A 312 0.74 -31.26 -19.80
C PRO A 312 0.13 -31.56 -21.17
N ARG A 313 0.00 -32.85 -21.52
CA ARG A 313 -0.70 -33.28 -22.73
C ARG A 313 -2.20 -33.08 -22.50
N MET A 314 -2.82 -32.19 -23.28
CA MET A 314 -4.28 -32.05 -23.27
C MET A 314 -4.90 -33.36 -23.74
N LYS A 315 -5.81 -33.92 -22.92
CA LYS A 315 -6.57 -35.13 -23.22
C LYS A 315 -7.35 -34.90 -24.50
N THR A 316 -7.13 -35.75 -25.50
CA THR A 316 -7.82 -35.65 -26.79
C THR A 316 -9.14 -36.41 -26.73
N LEU A 317 -10.06 -36.19 -27.68
CA LEU A 317 -11.36 -36.89 -27.76
C LEU A 317 -11.25 -38.44 -27.75
N ARG A 318 -10.06 -39.00 -27.97
CA ARG A 318 -9.80 -40.44 -27.88
C ARG A 318 -9.68 -40.99 -26.46
N ASP A 319 -9.48 -40.12 -25.47
CA ASP A 319 -9.40 -40.50 -24.05
C ASP A 319 -10.76 -40.46 -23.34
N LEU A 320 -11.84 -40.14 -24.08
CA LEU A 320 -13.19 -40.22 -23.54
C LEU A 320 -13.64 -41.69 -23.53
N PRO A 321 -14.25 -42.17 -22.42
CA PRO A 321 -14.76 -43.52 -22.34
C PRO A 321 -15.82 -43.74 -23.43
N PRO A 322 -15.80 -44.90 -24.11
CA PRO A 322 -16.78 -45.18 -25.16
C PRO A 322 -18.20 -45.18 -24.57
N PRO A 323 -19.19 -44.64 -25.30
CA PRO A 323 -20.56 -44.60 -24.82
C PRO A 323 -21.10 -46.02 -24.59
N VAL A 324 -21.77 -46.19 -23.47
CA VAL A 324 -22.42 -47.44 -23.09
C VAL A 324 -23.48 -47.78 -24.14
N ARG A 325 -23.32 -48.93 -24.80
CA ARG A 325 -24.32 -49.45 -25.74
C ARG A 325 -25.60 -49.75 -24.96
N GLN A 326 -26.60 -48.90 -25.15
CA GLN A 326 -27.97 -49.15 -24.70
C GLN A 326 -28.50 -50.34 -25.50
N GLY A 327 -28.61 -51.49 -24.83
CA GLY A 327 -29.14 -52.72 -25.42
C GLY A 327 -30.58 -52.49 -25.88
N GLY A 328 -30.82 -52.71 -27.18
CA GLY A 328 -32.14 -52.78 -27.75
C GLY A 328 -32.83 -54.07 -27.30
N GLY A 329 -34.01 -53.91 -26.73
CA GLY A 329 -35.09 -54.89 -26.79
C GLY A 329 -36.08 -54.50 -27.87
#